data_AF-G4XRD0-F1
#
_entry.id   AF-G4XRD0-F1
#
_cell.length_a   1.000
_cell.length_b   1.000
_cell.length_c   1.000
_cell.angle_alpha   90.00
_cell.angle_beta   90.00
_cell.angle_gamma   90.00
#
_symmetry.space_group_name_H-M   'P 1'
#
loop_
_entity.id
_entity.type
_entity.pdbx_description
1 polymer ?
#
loop_
_entity_poly.entity_id
_entity_poly.type
_entity_poly.pdbx_seq_one_letter_code
_entity_poly.pdbx_strand_id
1 'polypeptide(L)'
;EDIELEEVLLNGFKDIKCVESGGPEPGVGCAGRGIITAINFLEEEGAYEDLDFVSYDVLGDVVCGGFAMPIREGKAQEIYIV
;
A
#
# COMPACT_ATOMS: atom_id res chain seq x y z
N GLU A 1 19.96 -5.31 4.58
CA GLU A 1 19.94 -5.19 3.12
C GLU A 1 18.81 -4.27 2.81
N ASP A 2 19.08 -3.25 1.99
CA ASP A 2 18.05 -2.32 1.54
C ASP A 2 17.15 -3.07 0.54
N ILE A 3 15.84 -2.86 0.64
CA ILE A 3 14.85 -3.52 -0.21
C ILE A 3 14.72 -2.68 -1.48
N GLU A 4 14.83 -3.31 -2.65
CA GLU A 4 14.67 -2.65 -3.95
C GLU A 4 13.25 -2.82 -4.48
N LEU A 5 12.75 -1.87 -5.28
CA LEU A 5 11.37 -1.92 -5.81
C LEU A 5 11.09 -3.20 -6.62
N GLU A 6 12.07 -3.65 -7.39
CA GLU A 6 11.98 -4.84 -8.25
C GLU A 6 11.78 -6.14 -7.46
N GLU A 7 12.12 -6.17 -6.16
CA GLU A 7 11.96 -7.34 -5.30
C GLU A 7 10.53 -7.52 -4.80
N VAL A 8 9.76 -6.43 -4.73
CA VAL A 8 8.42 -6.40 -4.12
C VAL A 8 7.31 -6.11 -5.13
N LEU A 9 7.62 -5.42 -6.23
CA LEU A 9 6.66 -5.09 -7.26
C LEU A 9 6.68 -6.14 -8.37
N LEU A 10 5.60 -6.92 -8.46
CA LEU A 10 5.48 -8.05 -9.38
C LEU A 10 4.35 -7.80 -10.39
N ASN A 11 4.55 -8.22 -11.64
CA ASN A 11 3.52 -8.14 -12.67
C ASN A 11 2.62 -9.38 -12.65
N GLY A 12 1.31 -9.15 -12.51
CA GLY A 12 0.26 -10.17 -12.52
C GLY A 12 -0.45 -10.30 -13.87
N PHE A 13 -1.73 -10.67 -13.82
CA PHE A 13 -2.58 -10.79 -15.00
C PHE A 13 -2.70 -9.44 -15.72
N LYS A 14 -2.55 -9.45 -17.05
CA LYS A 14 -2.59 -8.23 -17.90
C LYS A 14 -1.63 -7.13 -17.42
N ASP A 15 -0.44 -7.52 -16.96
CA ASP A 15 0.61 -6.61 -16.54
C ASP A 15 0.20 -5.66 -15.38
N ILE A 16 -0.79 -6.07 -14.58
CA ILE A 16 -1.14 -5.34 -13.35
C ILE A 16 0.04 -5.45 -12.39
N LYS A 17 0.62 -4.31 -12.00
CA LYS A 17 1.66 -4.22 -10.98
C LYS A 17 1.04 -4.46 -9.61
N CYS A 18 1.51 -5.50 -8.92
CA CYS A 18 1.03 -5.92 -7.61
C CYS A 18 2.14 -5.78 -6.57
N VAL A 19 1.78 -5.33 -5.37
CA VAL A 19 2.67 -5.25 -4.21
C VAL A 19 1.86 -5.45 -2.94
N GLU A 20 2.49 -6.03 -1.92
CA GLU A 20 1.89 -6.26 -0.61
C GLU A 20 2.62 -5.47 0.46
N SER A 21 1.90 -4.70 1.28
CA SER A 21 2.49 -3.98 2.41
C SER A 21 3.05 -4.92 3.48
N GLY A 22 2.51 -6.14 3.56
CA GLY A 22 2.75 -7.05 4.66
C GLY A 22 2.22 -6.53 6.00
N GLY A 23 2.62 -7.18 7.08
CA GLY A 23 2.20 -6.81 8.42
C GLY A 23 3.00 -7.55 9.48
N PRO A 24 2.98 -7.07 10.73
CA PRO A 24 3.62 -7.77 11.83
C PRO A 24 2.89 -9.09 12.13
N GLU A 25 3.58 -9.99 12.82
CA GLU A 25 2.92 -11.16 13.40
C GLU A 25 1.76 -10.74 14.32
N PRO A 26 0.67 -11.53 14.36
CA PRO A 26 -0.49 -11.22 15.18
C PRO A 26 -0.13 -10.95 16.64
N GLY A 27 -0.50 -9.77 17.14
CA GLY A 27 -0.27 -9.34 18.53
C GLY A 27 1.11 -8.73 18.81
N VAL A 28 2.00 -8.61 17.82
CA VAL A 28 3.38 -8.14 18.02
C VAL A 28 3.61 -6.67 17.63
N GLY A 29 2.83 -6.14 16.68
CA GLY A 29 3.08 -4.80 16.13
C GLY A 29 1.83 -4.04 15.66
N CYS A 30 2.05 -3.00 14.87
CA CYS A 30 1.00 -2.17 14.29
C CYS A 30 0.98 -2.30 12.76
N ALA A 31 0.02 -3.04 12.22
CA ALA A 31 -0.17 -3.19 10.77
C ALA A 31 -0.38 -1.83 10.06
N GLY A 32 -1.08 -0.90 10.72
CA GLY A 32 -1.27 0.45 10.17
C GLY A 32 0.04 1.22 9.96
N ARG A 33 1.07 0.99 10.79
CA ARG A 33 2.40 1.57 10.54
C ARG A 33 3.08 0.93 9.33
N GLY A 34 2.87 -0.38 9.13
CA GLY A 34 3.33 -1.10 7.94
C GLY A 34 2.79 -0.47 6.65
N ILE A 35 1.50 -0.15 6.61
CA ILE A 35 0.87 0.52 5.46
C ILE A 35 1.52 1.87 5.17
N ILE A 36 1.73 2.70 6.18
CA ILE A 36 2.39 4.00 6.01
C ILE A 36 3.79 3.82 5.43
N THR A 37 4.57 2.88 5.99
CA THR A 37 5.94 2.60 5.52
C THR A 37 5.96 2.09 4.09
N ALA A 38 5.07 1.16 3.73
CA ALA A 38 5.00 0.60 2.39
C ALA A 38 4.60 1.66 1.35
N ILE A 39 3.59 2.49 1.64
CA ILE A 39 3.15 3.54 0.71
C ILE A 39 4.26 4.57 0.49
N ASN A 40 4.95 5.00 1.55
CA ASN A 40 6.05 5.96 1.43
C ASN A 40 7.21 5.39 0.60
N PHE A 41 7.59 4.13 0.85
CA PHE A 41 8.61 3.45 0.05
C PHE A 41 8.23 3.40 -1.45
N LEU A 42 7.00 3.01 -1.76
CA LEU A 42 6.53 2.95 -3.15
C LEU A 42 6.53 4.32 -3.84
N GLU A 43 6.24 5.40 -3.10
CA GLU A 43 6.36 6.77 -3.63
C GLU A 43 7.80 7.18 -3.88
N GLU A 44 8.68 6.91 -2.92
CA GLU A 44 10.10 7.27 -2.98
C GLU A 44 10.80 6.54 -4.13
N GLU A 45 10.42 5.29 -4.40
CA GLU A 45 10.99 4.47 -5.47
C GLU A 45 10.28 4.63 -6.84
N GLY A 46 9.31 5.54 -6.95
CA GLY A 46 8.66 5.85 -8.24
C GLY A 46 7.70 4.77 -8.76
N ALA A 47 7.12 3.94 -7.87
CA ALA A 47 6.23 2.85 -8.27
C ALA A 47 4.96 3.30 -9.02
N TYR A 48 4.58 4.57 -8.87
CA TYR A 48 3.33 5.13 -9.41
C TYR A 48 3.51 5.86 -10.74
N GLU A 49 4.70 5.84 -11.35
CA GLU A 49 4.93 6.44 -12.66
C GLU A 49 4.21 5.66 -13.77
N ASP A 50 3.64 6.40 -14.72
CA ASP A 50 2.93 5.89 -15.91
C ASP A 50 1.77 4.93 -15.60
N LEU A 51 1.00 5.20 -14.53
CA LEU A 51 -0.21 4.46 -14.18
C LEU A 51 -1.47 5.28 -14.45
N ASP A 52 -2.48 4.63 -15.05
CA ASP A 52 -3.82 5.22 -15.17
C ASP A 52 -4.58 5.16 -13.83
N PHE A 53 -4.38 4.09 -13.06
CA PHE A 53 -5.07 3.84 -11.80
C PHE A 53 -4.17 3.15 -10.79
N VAL A 54 -4.36 3.49 -9.51
CA VAL A 54 -3.81 2.76 -8.35
C VAL A 54 -4.98 2.37 -7.46
N SER A 55 -5.06 1.08 -7.13
CA SER A 55 -6.08 0.55 -6.23
C SER A 55 -5.45 0.15 -4.91
N TYR A 56 -5.94 0.71 -3.80
CA TYR A 56 -5.56 0.30 -2.46
C TYR A 56 -6.63 -0.63 -1.90
N ASP A 57 -6.29 -1.90 -1.69
CA ASP A 57 -7.14 -2.83 -0.93
C ASP A 57 -6.87 -2.63 0.56
N VAL A 58 -7.83 -2.05 1.28
CA VAL A 58 -7.65 -1.59 2.65
C VAL A 58 -8.64 -2.29 3.58
N LEU A 59 -8.13 -2.80 4.69
CA LEU A 59 -8.94 -3.40 5.75
C LEU A 59 -9.97 -2.40 6.31
N GLY A 60 -11.25 -2.76 6.25
CA GLY A 60 -12.36 -1.92 6.73
C GLY A 60 -12.77 -2.14 8.19
N ASP A 61 -12.32 -3.23 8.83
CA ASP A 61 -12.79 -3.62 10.18
C ASP A 61 -12.32 -2.68 11.29
N VAL A 62 -11.14 -2.09 11.12
CA VAL A 62 -10.54 -1.17 12.08
C VAL A 62 -9.95 0.04 11.38
N VAL A 63 -10.42 1.23 11.75
CA VAL A 63 -9.96 2.49 11.17
C VAL A 63 -9.02 3.19 12.14
N CYS A 64 -7.78 2.70 12.22
CA CYS A 64 -6.72 3.40 12.93
C CYS A 64 -5.99 4.39 11.99
N GLY A 65 -5.12 5.24 12.54
CA GLY A 65 -4.45 6.28 11.75
C GLY A 65 -3.63 5.77 10.55
N GLY A 66 -3.17 4.50 10.59
CA GLY A 66 -2.47 3.89 9.47
C GLY A 66 -3.39 3.40 8.34
N PHE A 67 -4.48 2.70 8.68
CA PHE A 67 -5.45 2.26 7.67
C PHE A 67 -6.19 3.43 7.01
N ALA A 68 -6.36 4.55 7.73
CA ALA A 68 -6.94 5.77 7.18
C ALA A 68 -5.94 6.63 6.37
N MET A 69 -4.64 6.28 6.35
CA MET A 69 -3.61 7.09 5.71
C MET A 69 -3.87 7.36 4.22
N PRO A 70 -4.28 6.37 3.40
CA PRO A 70 -4.54 6.61 1.98
C PRO A 70 -5.57 7.73 1.75
N ILE A 71 -6.61 7.79 2.58
CA ILE A 71 -7.65 8.81 2.51
C ILE A 71 -7.16 10.13 3.10
N ARG A 72 -6.58 10.07 4.30
CA ARG A 72 -6.18 11.26 5.07
C ARG A 72 -5.10 12.08 4.37
N GLU A 73 -4.19 11.41 3.68
CA GLU A 73 -3.06 12.04 2.97
C GLU A 73 -3.32 12.23 1.48
N GLY A 74 -4.56 11.99 1.04
CA GLY A 74 -4.99 12.24 -0.34
C GLY A 74 -4.38 11.31 -1.38
N LYS A 75 -3.86 10.14 -0.96
CA LYS A 75 -3.32 9.10 -1.85
C LYS A 75 -4.45 8.41 -2.63
N ALA A 76 -5.61 8.25 -2.00
CA ALA A 76 -6.84 7.78 -2.61
C ALA A 76 -7.86 8.93 -2.67
N GLN A 77 -8.31 9.28 -3.87
CA GLN A 77 -9.29 10.35 -4.11
C GLN A 77 -10.72 9.82 -4.25
N GLU A 78 -10.86 8.56 -4.64
CA GLU A 78 -12.15 7.88 -4.81
C GLU A 78 -12.20 6.68 -3.87
N ILE A 79 -13.33 6.52 -3.17
CA ILE A 79 -13.52 5.45 -2.17
C ILE A 79 -14.75 4.65 -2.56
N TYR A 80 -14.56 3.35 -2.73
CA TYR A 80 -15.62 2.38 -3.00
C TYR A 80 -15.71 1.41 -1.83
N ILE A 81 -16.90 1.25 -1.25
CA ILE A 81 -17.16 0.33 -0.12
C ILE A 81 -17.89 -0.89 -0.69
N VAL A 82 -17.38 -2.08 -0.38
CA VAL A 82 -17.92 -3.38 -0.81
C VAL A 82 -18.92 -3.93 0.20
#